data_AF-A0A0R0JLS9-F1
#
_entry.id   AF-A0A0R0JLS9-F1
#
_cell.length_a   1.000
_cell.length_b   1.000
_cell.length_c   1.000
_cell.angle_alpha   90.00
_cell.angle_beta   90.00
_cell.angle_gamma   90.00
#
_symmetry.space_group_name_H-M   'P 1'
#
loop_
_entity.id
_entity.type
_entity.pdbx_description
1 polymer ?
#
loop_
_entity_poly.entity_id
_entity_poly.type
_entity_poly.pdbx_seq_one_letter_code
_entity_poly.pdbx_strand_id
1 'polypeptide(L)'
;MSNNRELLYSMKILSFMMLVICIVVPSLRICVANDSVNVLQSMSDGERLVSKGGNFELGFFSPGSSQKRYVGIWYKNIPTQTVVWVANGANPINDSSGILTLNTTGNLVLTQNGSIVWYTNNSHKQVQNPVVELLDSGNLVIRNDGEPNPEAYLWQSFDYPSHALLPGMKFGRDLRTGLERRYTAWKSPEDPSPGDVYGVLKPYNYPEFYMMKGEKKLLRQGPWNGLYFSGFPDLQNNTIFGINFVSNKDEIYYTFSLVKSSVVTINVINQTGRTYRYVWVEGDQNWRIYISQPKDFCDTYGLCGAYGSCMISQTQVCQCLKGFSPKSPQAWASSDWTQGCVRNNPLSCHGEDKDGFVKFEGFKVPDSTHTWVDESIGLEECRVKCLSNCSCMAYTNSDIRGEGSGCVMWFGDLIDMKQLQTGGQDLYIRMPASELEKDKTEKDGVNLTTFDFSSISYATNHFSENNKLGQGGFGSVYKGILLDGQEIAVKRLSETSRQGLNEFQNEVKLIAKLQHRNLVKLLGCSIQKDEKLLIYELMPNRSLDHFIFGVSFFII
;
A
#
# COMPACT_ATOMS: atom_id res chain seq x y z
N MET A 1 95.05 -7.32 6.06
CA MET A 1 94.15 -8.29 5.41
C MET A 1 92.76 -8.41 6.05
N SER A 2 92.43 -7.68 7.12
CA SER A 2 91.12 -7.79 7.80
C SER A 2 90.00 -6.93 7.16
N ASN A 3 90.31 -5.73 6.62
CA ASN A 3 89.30 -4.83 6.03
C ASN A 3 88.62 -5.36 4.75
N ASN A 4 89.28 -6.20 3.96
CA ASN A 4 88.68 -6.71 2.72
C ASN A 4 87.66 -7.83 2.94
N ARG A 5 87.69 -8.52 4.10
CA ARG A 5 86.68 -9.56 4.42
C ARG A 5 85.36 -8.95 4.88
N GLU A 6 85.41 -7.91 5.70
CA GLU A 6 84.24 -7.13 6.14
C GLU A 6 83.48 -6.54 4.95
N LEU A 7 84.20 -5.95 4.00
CA LEU A 7 83.61 -5.36 2.80
C LEU A 7 82.93 -6.42 1.92
N LEU A 8 83.55 -7.60 1.76
CA LEU A 8 83.00 -8.69 0.96
C LEU A 8 81.75 -9.31 1.61
N TYR A 9 81.71 -9.39 2.94
CA TYR A 9 80.53 -9.85 3.68
C TYR A 9 79.37 -8.84 3.57
N SER A 10 79.66 -7.55 3.72
CA SER A 10 78.67 -6.48 3.54
C SER A 10 78.06 -6.48 2.14
N MET A 11 78.87 -6.64 1.09
CA MET A 11 78.39 -6.72 -0.30
C MET A 11 77.52 -7.96 -0.58
N LYS A 12 77.83 -9.10 0.05
CA LYS A 12 77.01 -10.32 -0.06
C LYS A 12 75.66 -10.18 0.63
N ILE A 13 75.62 -9.55 1.80
CA ILE A 13 74.36 -9.27 2.52
C ILE A 13 73.50 -8.29 1.71
N LEU A 14 74.10 -7.25 1.13
CA LEU A 14 73.39 -6.29 0.29
C LEU A 14 72.81 -6.96 -0.97
N SER A 15 73.59 -7.84 -1.62
CA SER A 15 73.13 -8.61 -2.79
C SER A 15 71.98 -9.57 -2.44
N PHE A 16 72.06 -10.25 -1.29
CA PHE A 16 70.98 -11.12 -0.81
C PHE A 16 69.71 -10.34 -0.47
N MET A 17 69.83 -9.18 0.20
CA MET A 17 68.71 -8.29 0.49
C MET A 17 68.03 -7.81 -0.79
N MET A 18 68.81 -7.42 -1.81
CA MET A 18 68.27 -7.01 -3.11
C MET A 18 67.57 -8.17 -3.84
N LEU A 19 68.11 -9.39 -3.77
CA LEU A 19 67.48 -10.58 -4.35
C LEU A 19 66.14 -10.90 -3.67
N VAL A 20 66.07 -10.81 -2.34
CA VAL A 20 64.84 -11.00 -1.57
C VAL A 20 63.81 -9.92 -1.91
N ILE A 21 64.21 -8.66 -2.01
CA ILE A 21 63.33 -7.56 -2.45
C ILE A 21 62.81 -7.83 -3.88
N CYS A 22 63.67 -8.26 -4.81
CA CYS A 22 63.26 -8.59 -6.17
C CYS A 22 62.32 -9.81 -6.28
N ILE A 23 62.25 -10.68 -5.26
CA ILE A 23 61.34 -11.84 -5.23
C ILE A 23 60.04 -11.52 -4.48
N VAL A 24 60.13 -10.73 -3.41
CA VAL A 24 59.00 -10.37 -2.52
C VAL A 24 58.19 -9.20 -3.08
N VAL A 25 58.81 -8.23 -3.75
CA VAL A 25 58.11 -7.06 -4.31
C VAL A 25 57.19 -7.41 -5.50
N PRO A 26 57.53 -8.32 -6.43
CA PRO A 26 56.60 -8.73 -7.48
C PRO A 26 55.44 -9.60 -6.98
N SER A 27 55.59 -10.26 -5.82
CA SER A 27 54.53 -11.04 -5.18
C SER A 27 53.57 -10.19 -4.34
N LEU A 28 53.95 -8.94 -4.02
CA LEU A 28 53.04 -7.89 -3.61
C LEU A 28 52.31 -7.34 -4.84
N ARG A 29 51.26 -8.05 -5.28
CA ARG A 29 50.24 -7.40 -6.14
C ARG A 29 49.62 -6.28 -5.31
N ILE A 30 50.06 -5.04 -5.56
CA ILE A 30 49.35 -3.85 -5.10
C ILE A 30 48.01 -3.89 -5.84
N CYS A 31 46.97 -4.37 -5.17
CA CYS A 31 45.61 -4.30 -5.67
C CYS A 31 45.17 -2.85 -5.52
N VAL A 32 45.55 -1.99 -6.47
CA VAL A 32 44.97 -0.66 -6.58
C VAL A 32 43.53 -0.91 -6.99
N ALA A 33 42.62 -0.74 -6.04
CA ALA A 33 41.20 -0.81 -6.31
C ALA A 33 40.85 0.42 -7.15
N ASN A 34 40.75 0.23 -8.46
CA ASN A 34 40.23 1.27 -9.35
C ASN A 34 38.72 1.39 -9.15
N ASP A 35 38.19 2.58 -9.37
CA ASP A 35 36.76 2.89 -9.50
C ASP A 35 36.30 2.91 -10.96
N SER A 36 37.25 2.91 -11.90
CA SER A 36 37.01 3.00 -13.34
C SER A 36 37.84 2.01 -14.18
N VAL A 37 37.24 1.59 -15.30
CA VAL A 37 37.86 0.74 -16.34
C VAL A 37 37.74 1.47 -17.68
N ASN A 38 38.87 1.65 -18.36
CA ASN A 38 38.91 2.21 -19.72
C ASN A 38 39.00 1.10 -20.78
N VAL A 39 38.94 1.49 -22.07
CA VAL A 39 38.95 0.56 -23.22
C VAL A 39 40.18 -0.35 -23.30
N LEU A 40 41.31 0.06 -22.70
CA LEU A 40 42.55 -0.72 -22.71
C LEU A 40 42.63 -1.73 -21.56
N GLN A 41 41.67 -1.70 -20.64
CA GLN A 41 41.64 -2.51 -19.45
C GLN A 41 40.54 -3.57 -19.54
N SER A 42 40.85 -4.74 -19.01
CA SER A 42 39.92 -5.86 -18.83
C SER A 42 39.87 -6.23 -17.36
N MET A 43 38.73 -6.72 -16.91
CA MET A 43 38.58 -7.31 -15.58
C MET A 43 38.37 -8.82 -15.73
N SER A 44 39.29 -9.59 -15.17
CA SER A 44 39.24 -11.05 -15.10
C SER A 44 38.64 -11.52 -13.77
N ASP A 45 38.32 -12.80 -13.69
CA ASP A 45 37.88 -13.40 -12.44
C ASP A 45 38.94 -13.24 -11.32
N GLY A 46 38.51 -12.77 -10.14
CA GLY A 46 39.33 -12.43 -8.99
C GLY A 46 39.64 -10.94 -8.86
N GLU A 47 39.54 -10.17 -9.94
CA GLU A 47 39.71 -8.71 -9.93
C GLU A 47 38.40 -8.02 -9.51
N ARG A 48 38.54 -6.79 -8.98
CA ARG A 48 37.40 -6.01 -8.45
C ARG A 48 37.52 -4.55 -8.85
N LEU A 49 36.36 -3.95 -9.12
CA LEU A 49 36.17 -2.51 -9.27
C LEU A 49 35.47 -2.00 -8.01
N VAL A 50 36.02 -0.99 -7.34
CA VAL A 50 35.48 -0.48 -6.08
C VAL A 50 35.08 0.97 -6.26
N SER A 51 33.85 1.30 -5.87
CA SER A 51 33.39 2.69 -5.86
C SER A 51 34.32 3.60 -5.05
N LYS A 52 34.42 4.87 -5.44
CA LYS A 52 35.39 5.83 -4.89
C LYS A 52 35.39 5.95 -3.36
N GLY A 53 34.21 5.99 -2.74
CA GLY A 53 34.00 6.01 -1.29
C GLY A 53 34.06 4.63 -0.64
N GLY A 54 34.25 3.56 -1.42
CA GLY A 54 34.39 2.20 -0.92
C GLY A 54 33.10 1.55 -0.44
N ASN A 55 31.93 2.05 -0.87
CA ASN A 55 30.63 1.54 -0.43
C ASN A 55 30.22 0.26 -1.14
N PHE A 56 30.48 0.20 -2.45
CA PHE A 56 30.14 -0.89 -3.35
C PHE A 56 31.38 -1.42 -4.06
N GLU A 57 31.34 -2.71 -4.39
CA GLU A 57 32.30 -3.34 -5.29
C GLU A 57 31.60 -4.18 -6.36
N LEU A 58 32.17 -4.20 -7.56
CA LEU A 58 31.78 -5.02 -8.71
C LEU A 58 32.86 -6.09 -8.92
N GLY A 59 32.42 -7.32 -9.20
CA GLY A 59 33.34 -8.40 -9.57
C GLY A 59 32.62 -9.70 -9.91
N PHE A 60 33.41 -10.77 -10.07
CA PHE A 60 32.92 -12.12 -10.30
C PHE A 60 32.57 -12.82 -8.98
N PHE A 61 31.43 -13.49 -8.92
CA PHE A 61 30.97 -14.21 -7.73
C PHE A 61 30.22 -15.50 -8.08
N SER A 62 30.07 -16.36 -7.06
CA SER A 62 29.27 -17.58 -7.09
C SER A 62 28.33 -17.57 -5.88
N PRO A 63 27.00 -17.66 -6.08
CA PRO A 63 26.04 -17.67 -4.99
C PRO A 63 25.96 -19.05 -4.33
N GLY A 64 26.05 -19.08 -3.00
CA GLY A 64 25.91 -20.30 -2.20
C GLY A 64 26.90 -21.39 -2.61
N SER A 65 26.37 -22.57 -2.96
CA SER A 65 27.16 -23.73 -3.39
C SER A 65 27.35 -23.84 -4.90
N SER A 66 26.78 -22.90 -5.67
CA SER A 66 26.77 -22.92 -7.12
C SER A 66 28.17 -22.82 -7.71
N GLN A 67 28.47 -23.66 -8.71
CA GLN A 67 29.72 -23.60 -9.49
C GLN A 67 29.64 -22.59 -10.64
N LYS A 68 28.48 -21.97 -10.87
CA LYS A 68 28.31 -20.95 -11.90
C LYS A 68 28.96 -19.64 -11.46
N ARG A 69 29.49 -18.89 -12.42
CA ARG A 69 30.08 -17.57 -12.23
C ARG A 69 29.22 -16.47 -12.83
N TYR A 70 29.08 -15.39 -12.08
CA TYR A 70 28.31 -14.21 -12.43
C TYR A 70 29.11 -12.95 -12.16
N VAL A 71 28.85 -11.90 -12.94
CA VAL A 71 29.31 -10.54 -12.64
C VAL A 71 28.20 -9.83 -11.86
N GLY A 72 28.53 -9.28 -10.70
CA GLY A 72 27.56 -8.59 -9.85
C GLY A 72 28.17 -7.46 -9.03
N ILE A 73 27.29 -6.66 -8.45
CA ILE A 73 27.63 -5.56 -7.53
C ILE A 73 27.13 -5.95 -6.14
N TRP A 74 27.91 -5.69 -5.10
CA TRP A 74 27.50 -5.89 -3.70
C TRP A 74 28.07 -4.79 -2.80
N TYR A 75 27.53 -4.70 -1.58
CA TYR A 75 28.08 -3.83 -0.55
C TYR A 75 29.46 -4.34 -0.11
N LYS A 76 30.48 -3.49 -0.18
CA LYS A 76 31.85 -3.83 0.22
C LYS A 76 32.03 -3.88 1.73
N ASN A 77 31.40 -2.95 2.45
CA ASN A 77 31.57 -2.77 3.89
C ASN A 77 30.66 -3.66 4.74
N ILE A 78 29.90 -4.59 4.11
CA ILE A 78 29.02 -5.53 4.80
C ILE A 78 29.67 -6.92 4.78
N PRO A 79 29.94 -7.56 5.94
CA PRO A 79 30.65 -8.84 5.99
C PRO A 79 30.00 -9.97 5.21
N THR A 80 28.66 -10.03 5.23
CA THR A 80 27.89 -10.98 4.43
C THR A 80 27.70 -10.42 3.02
N GLN A 81 28.20 -11.14 2.01
CA GLN A 81 28.12 -10.72 0.62
C GLN A 81 26.66 -10.49 0.20
N THR A 82 26.26 -9.21 0.14
CA THR A 82 24.90 -8.80 -0.17
C THR A 82 24.87 -8.25 -1.59
N VAL A 83 24.60 -9.13 -2.55
CA VAL A 83 24.52 -8.78 -3.98
C VAL A 83 23.28 -7.95 -4.26
N VAL A 84 23.44 -6.86 -5.00
CA VAL A 84 22.38 -5.88 -5.29
C VAL A 84 22.08 -5.79 -6.79
N TRP A 85 23.00 -6.24 -7.64
CA TRP A 85 22.83 -6.25 -9.09
C TRP A 85 23.64 -7.38 -9.73
N VAL A 86 23.16 -7.93 -10.85
CA VAL A 86 23.80 -9.03 -11.58
C VAL A 86 23.67 -8.78 -13.08
N ALA A 87 24.78 -8.82 -13.82
CA ALA A 87 24.81 -8.57 -15.26
C ALA A 87 24.25 -9.75 -16.05
N ASN A 88 24.87 -10.91 -15.88
CA ASN A 88 24.65 -12.11 -16.69
C ASN A 88 23.78 -13.16 -15.99
N GLY A 89 22.77 -12.72 -15.23
CA GLY A 89 21.90 -13.64 -14.46
C GLY A 89 21.25 -14.71 -15.34
N ALA A 90 20.84 -14.35 -16.57
CA ALA A 90 20.24 -15.30 -17.51
C ALA A 90 21.26 -16.25 -18.18
N ASN A 91 22.53 -15.83 -18.29
CA ASN A 91 23.59 -16.54 -19.00
C ASN A 91 24.82 -16.71 -18.09
N PRO A 92 24.83 -17.67 -17.16
CA PRO A 92 25.97 -17.92 -16.28
C PRO A 92 27.22 -18.39 -17.05
N ILE A 93 28.38 -18.09 -16.48
CA ILE A 93 29.68 -18.65 -16.92
C ILE A 93 29.93 -19.96 -16.15
N ASN A 94 30.59 -20.93 -16.78
CA ASN A 94 30.78 -22.27 -16.22
C ASN A 94 32.08 -22.45 -15.41
N ASP A 95 32.99 -21.48 -15.48
CA ASP A 95 34.34 -21.52 -14.93
C ASP A 95 34.86 -20.09 -14.68
N SER A 96 36.12 -19.94 -14.30
CA SER A 96 36.78 -18.65 -14.06
C SER A 96 37.41 -18.02 -15.31
N SER A 97 37.04 -18.46 -16.52
CA SER A 97 37.56 -17.89 -17.78
C SER A 97 36.85 -16.61 -18.23
N GLY A 98 35.96 -16.08 -17.39
CA GLY A 98 35.20 -14.87 -17.65
C GLY A 98 36.08 -13.63 -17.75
N ILE A 99 35.90 -12.85 -18.81
CA ILE A 99 36.60 -11.57 -19.01
C ILE A 99 35.56 -10.50 -19.34
N LEU A 100 35.54 -9.44 -18.53
CA LEU A 100 34.72 -8.25 -18.73
C LEU A 100 35.56 -7.12 -19.33
N THR A 101 35.17 -6.60 -20.49
CA THR A 101 35.90 -5.54 -21.20
C THR A 101 34.97 -4.44 -21.67
N LEU A 102 35.47 -3.20 -21.67
CA LEU A 102 34.83 -2.10 -22.38
C LEU A 102 35.41 -2.03 -23.79
N ASN A 103 34.58 -2.12 -24.81
CA ASN A 103 35.07 -2.00 -26.19
C ASN A 103 35.06 -0.53 -26.68
N THR A 104 35.68 -0.30 -27.83
CA THR A 104 35.77 1.03 -28.46
C THR A 104 34.42 1.62 -28.87
N THR A 105 33.38 0.79 -29.02
CA THR A 105 32.01 1.23 -29.30
C THR A 105 31.22 1.55 -28.03
N GLY A 106 31.90 1.60 -26.87
CA GLY A 106 31.30 1.99 -25.60
C GLY A 106 30.39 0.92 -25.00
N ASN A 107 30.53 -0.34 -25.39
CA ASN A 107 29.77 -1.44 -24.83
C ASN A 107 30.62 -2.22 -23.82
N LEU A 108 30.03 -2.49 -22.66
CA LEU A 108 30.60 -3.41 -21.69
C LEU A 108 30.24 -4.84 -22.12
N VAL A 109 31.24 -5.68 -22.33
CA VAL A 109 31.11 -7.03 -22.92
C VAL A 109 31.72 -8.05 -21.98
N LEU A 110 30.93 -9.07 -21.63
CA LEU A 110 31.37 -10.24 -20.89
C LEU A 110 31.58 -11.40 -21.85
N THR A 111 32.77 -12.00 -21.83
CA THR A 111 33.13 -13.14 -22.67
C THR A 111 33.55 -14.35 -21.85
N GLN A 112 33.37 -15.54 -22.41
CA GLN A 112 33.88 -16.81 -21.92
C GLN A 112 34.56 -17.54 -23.08
N ASN A 113 35.84 -17.87 -22.96
CA ASN A 113 36.61 -18.55 -24.02
C ASN A 113 36.45 -17.89 -25.41
N GLY A 114 36.41 -16.56 -25.45
CA GLY A 114 36.22 -15.78 -26.68
C GLY A 114 34.79 -15.64 -27.19
N SER A 115 33.81 -16.30 -26.57
CA SER A 115 32.38 -16.17 -26.91
C SER A 115 31.68 -15.14 -26.04
N ILE A 116 30.78 -14.33 -26.60
CA ILE A 116 30.03 -13.30 -25.86
C ILE A 116 28.92 -13.95 -25.04
N VAL A 117 28.88 -13.65 -23.75
CA VAL A 117 27.89 -14.16 -22.77
C VAL A 117 26.84 -13.10 -22.44
N TRP A 118 27.29 -11.84 -22.32
CA TRP A 118 26.44 -10.69 -22.00
C TRP A 118 27.10 -9.41 -22.52
N TYR A 119 26.29 -8.42 -22.89
CA TYR A 119 26.81 -7.11 -23.29
C TYR A 119 25.75 -6.01 -23.12
N THR A 120 26.19 -4.76 -22.98
CA THR A 120 25.32 -3.57 -23.08
C THR A 120 25.15 -3.14 -24.54
N ASN A 121 24.07 -2.46 -24.90
CA ASN A 121 23.86 -1.94 -26.26
C ASN A 121 23.75 -0.42 -26.28
N ASN A 122 24.81 0.24 -26.74
CA ASN A 122 24.95 1.69 -26.82
C ASN A 122 25.05 2.21 -28.27
N SER A 123 24.61 1.40 -29.24
CA SER A 123 24.71 1.71 -30.68
C SER A 123 24.02 3.01 -31.12
N HIS A 124 23.09 3.54 -30.32
CA HIS A 124 22.35 4.77 -30.62
C HIS A 124 22.96 6.04 -30.03
N LYS A 125 24.09 5.96 -29.32
CA LYS A 125 24.71 7.09 -28.63
C LYS A 125 26.01 7.53 -29.31
N GLN A 126 26.36 8.80 -29.15
CA GLN A 126 27.67 9.30 -29.58
C GLN A 126 28.73 8.92 -28.55
N VAL A 127 29.67 8.07 -28.95
CA VAL A 127 30.71 7.52 -28.08
C VAL A 127 32.04 8.21 -28.39
N GLN A 128 32.68 8.73 -27.35
CA GLN A 128 34.00 9.36 -27.40
C GLN A 128 34.75 8.98 -26.13
N ASN A 129 35.83 8.19 -26.28
CA ASN A 129 36.67 7.71 -25.16
C ASN A 129 35.84 7.19 -23.98
N PRO A 130 35.07 6.10 -24.16
CA PRO A 130 34.17 5.63 -23.13
C PRO A 130 34.93 5.11 -21.92
N VAL A 131 34.35 5.30 -20.74
CA VAL A 131 34.83 4.80 -19.44
C VAL A 131 33.67 4.15 -18.71
N VAL A 132 33.95 3.02 -18.05
CA VAL A 132 33.06 2.38 -17.10
C VAL A 132 33.44 2.86 -15.70
N GLU A 133 32.47 3.29 -14.90
CA GLU A 133 32.68 3.78 -13.54
C GLU A 133 31.63 3.20 -12.59
N LEU A 134 32.06 2.74 -11.41
CA LEU A 134 31.15 2.35 -10.33
C LEU A 134 31.00 3.50 -9.34
N LEU A 135 29.81 4.11 -9.31
CA LEU A 135 29.52 5.24 -8.42
C LEU A 135 29.25 4.79 -6.98
N ASP A 136 29.39 5.71 -6.02
CA ASP A 136 29.10 5.47 -4.59
C ASP A 136 27.63 5.19 -4.29
N SER A 137 26.72 5.40 -5.25
CA SER A 137 25.34 4.96 -5.20
C SER A 137 25.16 3.47 -5.52
N GLY A 138 26.20 2.81 -6.03
CA GLY A 138 26.13 1.46 -6.59
C GLY A 138 25.71 1.42 -8.06
N ASN A 139 25.50 2.58 -8.70
CA ASN A 139 25.20 2.67 -10.12
C ASN A 139 26.49 2.45 -10.94
N LEU A 140 26.50 1.43 -11.78
CA LEU A 140 27.57 1.18 -12.75
C LEU A 140 27.20 1.90 -14.03
N VAL A 141 28.02 2.87 -14.44
CA VAL A 141 27.73 3.74 -15.57
C VAL A 141 28.77 3.59 -16.66
N ILE A 142 28.33 3.76 -17.90
CA ILE A 142 29.21 3.96 -19.06
C ILE A 142 28.98 5.39 -19.55
N ARG A 143 30.05 6.17 -19.61
CA ARG A 143 30.02 7.57 -20.02
C ARG A 143 31.22 7.90 -20.89
N ASN A 144 31.12 9.01 -21.64
CA ASN A 144 32.29 9.57 -22.30
C ASN A 144 33.22 10.19 -21.24
N ASP A 145 34.52 10.10 -21.45
CA ASP A 145 35.48 10.70 -20.53
C ASP A 145 35.26 12.21 -20.41
N GLY A 146 35.39 12.75 -19.19
CA GLY A 146 35.13 14.15 -18.89
C GLY A 146 33.66 14.60 -18.92
N GLU A 147 32.68 13.73 -19.19
CA GLU A 147 31.24 14.07 -19.16
C GLU A 147 30.61 13.76 -17.79
N PRO A 148 30.32 14.75 -16.94
CA PRO A 148 29.77 14.52 -15.61
C PRO A 148 28.23 14.41 -15.59
N ASN A 149 27.53 14.78 -16.67
CA ASN A 149 26.07 14.84 -16.67
C ASN A 149 25.44 13.43 -16.69
N PRO A 150 24.64 13.06 -15.68
CA PRO A 150 23.95 11.77 -15.67
C PRO A 150 22.98 11.53 -16.83
N GLU A 151 22.41 12.58 -17.42
CA GLU A 151 21.53 12.45 -18.59
C GLU A 151 22.30 12.09 -19.87
N ALA A 152 23.61 12.36 -19.88
CA ALA A 152 24.49 12.07 -21.01
C ALA A 152 25.12 10.67 -20.93
N TYR A 153 24.82 9.88 -19.88
CA TYR A 153 25.29 8.50 -19.78
C TYR A 153 24.88 7.70 -21.02
N LEU A 154 25.84 6.88 -21.49
CA LEU A 154 25.63 5.94 -22.58
C LEU A 154 24.78 4.77 -22.10
N TRP A 155 25.04 4.30 -20.87
CA TRP A 155 24.35 3.20 -20.21
C TRP A 155 24.48 3.32 -18.69
N GLN A 156 23.51 2.78 -17.94
CA GLN A 156 23.61 2.66 -16.48
C GLN A 156 22.90 1.41 -15.94
N SER A 157 23.44 0.80 -14.89
CA SER A 157 22.86 -0.40 -14.28
C SER A 157 21.51 -0.11 -13.59
N PHE A 158 21.29 1.12 -13.15
CA PHE A 158 20.03 1.54 -12.51
C PHE A 158 18.81 1.46 -13.44
N ASP A 159 19.02 1.45 -14.76
CA ASP A 159 17.96 1.23 -15.75
C ASP A 159 17.59 -0.25 -15.93
N TYR A 160 18.42 -1.16 -15.41
CA TYR A 160 18.24 -2.62 -15.52
C TYR A 160 18.37 -3.29 -14.14
N PRO A 161 17.41 -3.05 -13.22
CA PRO A 161 17.44 -3.65 -11.88
C PRO A 161 17.43 -5.19 -11.94
N SER A 162 18.13 -5.83 -11.01
CA SER A 162 18.03 -7.27 -10.76
C SER A 162 16.85 -7.54 -9.82
N HIS A 163 17.10 -8.10 -8.63
CA HIS A 163 16.10 -8.39 -7.61
C HIS A 163 15.98 -7.31 -6.52
N ALA A 164 16.83 -6.29 -6.57
CA ALA A 164 16.93 -5.28 -5.53
C ALA A 164 16.76 -3.85 -6.06
N LEU A 165 16.25 -2.98 -5.19
CA LEU A 165 16.11 -1.54 -5.41
C LEU A 165 16.89 -0.77 -4.34
N LEU A 166 17.91 -0.05 -4.78
CA LEU A 166 18.80 0.80 -4.00
C LEU A 166 18.28 2.25 -3.91
N PRO A 167 18.80 3.06 -2.96
CA PRO A 167 18.53 4.48 -2.93
C PRO A 167 18.87 5.18 -4.26
N GLY A 168 18.00 6.06 -4.73
CA GLY A 168 18.16 6.80 -5.99
C GLY A 168 17.78 6.03 -7.26
N MET A 169 17.54 4.71 -7.19
CA MET A 169 17.00 3.97 -8.32
C MET A 169 15.56 4.39 -8.62
N LYS A 170 15.19 4.37 -9.91
CA LYS A 170 13.82 4.62 -10.37
C LYS A 170 13.11 3.28 -10.60
N PHE A 171 12.05 3.01 -9.87
CA PHE A 171 11.14 1.89 -10.12
C PHE A 171 9.90 2.40 -10.85
N GLY A 172 9.72 2.03 -12.11
CA GLY A 172 8.66 2.63 -12.93
C GLY A 172 8.94 2.55 -14.42
N ARG A 173 8.50 3.56 -15.17
CA ARG A 173 8.58 3.60 -16.62
C ARG A 173 8.98 4.98 -17.11
N ASP A 174 9.91 5.01 -18.05
CA ASP A 174 10.20 6.17 -18.89
C ASP A 174 9.22 6.16 -20.08
N LEU A 175 8.37 7.17 -20.18
CA LEU A 175 7.33 7.25 -21.21
C LEU A 175 7.87 7.72 -22.56
N ARG A 176 9.01 8.44 -22.57
CA ARG A 176 9.66 8.92 -23.80
C ARG A 176 10.34 7.78 -24.56
N THR A 177 10.99 6.87 -23.84
CA THR A 177 11.76 5.76 -24.42
C THR A 177 11.02 4.42 -24.37
N GLY A 178 10.00 4.31 -23.51
CA GLY A 178 9.28 3.06 -23.25
C GLY A 178 10.01 2.12 -22.29
N LEU A 179 11.16 2.52 -21.74
CA LEU A 179 11.95 1.71 -20.81
C LEU A 179 11.17 1.42 -19.52
N GLU A 180 10.93 0.14 -19.24
CA GLU A 180 10.32 -0.36 -18.01
C GLU A 180 11.40 -0.79 -17.01
N ARG A 181 11.58 0.00 -15.95
CA ARG A 181 12.47 -0.32 -14.83
C ARG A 181 11.70 -1.16 -13.82
N ARG A 182 11.71 -2.47 -14.02
CA ARG A 182 11.20 -3.46 -13.07
C ARG A 182 12.32 -4.22 -12.39
N TYR A 183 12.08 -4.66 -11.15
CA TYR A 183 12.98 -5.58 -10.46
C TYR A 183 12.33 -6.97 -10.36
N THR A 184 13.11 -8.00 -10.66
CA THR A 184 12.69 -9.38 -10.86
C THR A 184 13.37 -10.27 -9.83
N ALA A 185 12.59 -11.09 -9.14
CA ALA A 185 13.12 -12.04 -8.19
C ALA A 185 14.08 -13.01 -8.89
N TRP A 186 15.13 -13.39 -8.17
CA TRP A 186 15.92 -14.54 -8.54
C TRP A 186 15.07 -15.81 -8.50
N LYS A 187 15.42 -16.84 -9.28
CA LYS A 187 14.75 -18.15 -9.20
C LYS A 187 14.88 -18.78 -7.82
N SER A 188 16.03 -18.60 -7.18
CA SER A 188 16.27 -19.05 -5.80
C SER A 188 17.43 -18.24 -5.18
N PRO A 189 17.67 -18.35 -3.85
CA PRO A 189 18.82 -17.71 -3.21
C PRO A 189 20.19 -18.13 -3.80
N GLU A 190 20.28 -19.32 -4.42
CA GLU A 190 21.51 -19.84 -5.04
C GLU A 190 21.51 -19.76 -6.58
N ASP A 191 20.42 -19.26 -7.18
CA ASP A 191 20.27 -19.10 -8.64
C ASP A 191 19.77 -17.68 -8.97
N PRO A 192 20.67 -16.75 -9.34
CA PRO A 192 20.35 -15.37 -9.60
C PRO A 192 19.73 -15.14 -11.00
N SER A 193 19.43 -16.21 -11.73
CA SER A 193 18.70 -16.08 -12.98
C SER A 193 17.31 -15.48 -12.75
N PRO A 194 16.80 -14.65 -13.69
CA PRO A 194 15.47 -14.06 -13.55
C PRO A 194 14.40 -15.15 -13.37
N GLY A 195 13.63 -15.06 -12.29
CA GLY A 195 12.47 -15.90 -12.03
C GLY A 195 11.18 -15.30 -12.55
N ASP A 196 10.05 -15.92 -12.19
CA ASP A 196 8.72 -15.53 -12.71
C ASP A 196 8.06 -14.41 -11.90
N VAL A 197 8.62 -14.06 -10.74
CA VAL A 197 8.06 -13.06 -9.83
C VAL A 197 8.75 -11.72 -10.05
N TYR A 198 7.98 -10.65 -10.26
CA TYR A 198 8.53 -9.32 -10.50
C TYR A 198 7.58 -8.21 -10.04
N GLY A 199 8.15 -7.07 -9.65
CA GLY A 199 7.40 -5.84 -9.41
C GLY A 199 7.30 -5.01 -10.68
N VAL A 200 6.14 -4.43 -11.00
CA VAL A 200 5.96 -3.62 -12.21
C VAL A 200 4.97 -2.47 -12.02
N LEU A 201 5.19 -1.37 -12.73
CA LEU A 201 4.22 -0.28 -12.87
C LEU A 201 3.24 -0.57 -14.00
N LYS A 202 1.95 -0.36 -13.76
CA LYS A 202 0.93 -0.25 -14.82
C LYS A 202 0.56 1.24 -14.99
N PRO A 203 0.84 1.84 -16.16
CA PRO A 203 0.63 3.26 -16.40
C PRO A 203 -0.83 3.55 -16.81
N TYR A 204 -1.80 3.14 -15.98
CA TYR A 204 -3.20 3.55 -16.14
C TYR A 204 -3.36 5.06 -15.90
N ASN A 205 -4.55 5.61 -16.14
CA ASN A 205 -4.85 7.02 -15.83
C ASN A 205 -4.59 7.36 -14.35
N TYR A 206 -4.76 6.38 -13.46
CA TYR A 206 -4.31 6.43 -12.08
C TYR A 206 -3.25 5.34 -11.86
N PRO A 207 -1.95 5.63 -11.98
CA PRO A 207 -0.91 4.60 -12.07
C PRO A 207 -0.77 3.74 -10.81
N GLU A 208 -0.46 2.45 -10.98
CA GLU A 208 -0.38 1.50 -9.87
C GLU A 208 0.80 0.54 -10.00
N PHE A 209 1.36 0.15 -8.86
CA PHE A 209 2.37 -0.90 -8.80
C PHE A 209 1.76 -2.25 -8.44
N TYR A 210 2.24 -3.28 -9.12
CA TYR A 210 1.82 -4.65 -8.93
C TYR A 210 3.03 -5.54 -8.66
N MET A 211 2.77 -6.58 -7.88
CA MET A 211 3.61 -7.77 -7.88
C MET A 211 2.95 -8.85 -8.73
N MET A 212 3.70 -9.37 -9.68
CA MET A 212 3.24 -10.33 -10.68
C MET A 212 3.97 -11.66 -10.51
N LYS A 213 3.31 -12.76 -10.88
CA LYS A 213 3.95 -14.06 -11.18
C LYS A 213 3.53 -14.50 -12.57
N GLY A 214 4.42 -14.38 -13.55
CA GLY A 214 4.03 -14.45 -14.96
C GLY A 214 2.98 -13.38 -15.29
N GLU A 215 1.80 -13.80 -15.71
CA GLU A 215 0.65 -12.92 -15.99
C GLU A 215 -0.28 -12.72 -14.78
N LYS A 216 -0.11 -13.51 -13.71
CA LYS A 216 -0.98 -13.45 -12.53
C LYS A 216 -0.59 -12.29 -11.62
N LYS A 217 -1.56 -11.41 -11.31
CA LYS A 217 -1.43 -10.41 -10.23
C LYS A 217 -1.43 -11.13 -8.87
N LEU A 218 -0.37 -10.96 -8.09
CA LEU A 218 -0.27 -11.49 -6.72
C LEU A 218 -0.75 -10.46 -5.70
N LEU A 219 -0.34 -9.21 -5.89
CA LEU A 219 -0.60 -8.09 -4.99
C LEU A 219 -0.66 -6.80 -5.81
N ARG A 220 -1.49 -5.86 -5.35
CA ARG A 220 -1.54 -4.48 -5.85
C ARG A 220 -1.22 -3.52 -4.71
N GLN A 221 -0.19 -2.69 -4.89
CA GLN A 221 0.15 -1.61 -3.95
C GLN A 221 -0.86 -0.46 -4.02
N GLY A 222 -1.54 -0.33 -5.15
CA GLY A 222 -2.52 0.70 -5.41
C GLY A 222 -1.88 2.03 -5.84
N PRO A 223 -2.71 3.03 -6.14
CA PRO A 223 -2.22 4.31 -6.63
C PRO A 223 -1.63 5.18 -5.52
N TRP A 224 -0.82 6.16 -5.92
CA TRP A 224 -0.27 7.19 -5.04
C TRP A 224 -1.34 8.22 -4.69
N ASN A 225 -1.54 8.48 -3.39
CA ASN A 225 -2.57 9.41 -2.90
C ASN A 225 -2.03 10.78 -2.43
N GLY A 226 -0.80 11.13 -2.79
CA GLY A 226 -0.12 12.34 -2.31
C GLY A 226 0.79 12.12 -1.11
N LEU A 227 0.56 11.07 -0.30
CA LEU A 227 1.35 10.75 0.90
C LEU A 227 2.00 9.37 0.84
N TYR A 228 1.28 8.36 0.34
CA TYR A 228 1.71 6.96 0.24
C TYR A 228 0.91 6.23 -0.84
N PHE A 229 1.29 4.99 -1.15
CA PHE A 229 0.47 4.12 -2.01
C PHE A 229 -0.71 3.58 -1.21
N SER A 230 -1.93 3.67 -1.76
CA SER A 230 -3.18 3.40 -1.03
C SER A 230 -3.26 2.02 -0.36
N GLY A 231 -2.62 1.00 -0.92
CA GLY A 231 -2.53 -0.36 -0.37
C GLY A 231 -1.25 -0.64 0.42
N PHE A 232 -0.41 0.36 0.65
CA PHE A 232 0.83 0.23 1.43
C PHE A 232 1.11 1.45 2.32
N PRO A 233 0.22 1.75 3.29
CA PRO A 233 0.34 2.94 4.14
C PRO A 233 1.59 2.92 5.03
N ASP A 234 2.23 1.77 5.27
CA ASP A 234 3.48 1.73 6.05
C ASP A 234 4.67 2.34 5.29
N LEU A 235 4.58 2.46 3.96
CA LEU A 235 5.64 3.06 3.13
C LEU A 235 5.46 4.59 3.10
N GLN A 236 5.98 5.25 4.14
CA GLN A 236 5.97 6.71 4.30
C GLN A 236 7.36 7.26 4.58
N ASN A 237 7.51 8.57 4.39
CA ASN A 237 8.68 9.32 4.84
C ASN A 237 8.92 9.10 6.34
N ASN A 238 10.18 8.84 6.71
CA ASN A 238 10.57 8.67 8.12
C ASN A 238 12.03 9.13 8.31
N THR A 239 12.60 8.85 9.49
CA THR A 239 13.95 9.27 9.86
C THR A 239 15.07 8.51 9.17
N ILE A 240 14.77 7.39 8.49
CA ILE A 240 15.72 6.56 7.76
C ILE A 240 15.73 6.92 6.27
N PHE A 241 14.55 7.06 5.66
CA PHE A 241 14.42 7.30 4.23
C PHE A 241 13.30 8.28 3.89
N GLY A 242 13.51 9.02 2.81
CA GLY A 242 12.48 9.79 2.12
C GLY A 242 12.05 9.07 0.85
N ILE A 243 10.75 9.01 0.60
CA ILE A 243 10.15 8.50 -0.63
C ILE A 243 9.75 9.65 -1.54
N ASN A 244 9.80 9.40 -2.84
CA ASN A 244 9.27 10.32 -3.85
C ASN A 244 8.57 9.53 -4.94
N PHE A 245 7.43 10.04 -5.39
CA PHE A 245 6.70 9.52 -6.53
C PHE A 245 6.55 10.64 -7.56
N VAL A 246 6.97 10.35 -8.79
CA VAL A 246 6.86 11.28 -9.91
C VAL A 246 5.94 10.65 -10.93
N SER A 247 4.94 11.41 -11.37
CA SER A 247 4.06 11.04 -12.48
C SER A 247 3.85 12.28 -13.34
N ASN A 248 4.38 12.25 -14.55
CA ASN A 248 4.22 13.31 -15.52
C ASN A 248 4.25 12.72 -16.95
N LYS A 249 4.25 13.59 -17.97
CA LYS A 249 4.24 13.18 -19.38
C LYS A 249 5.50 12.45 -19.86
N ASP A 250 6.62 12.62 -19.15
CA ASP A 250 7.93 12.09 -19.54
C ASP A 250 8.24 10.78 -18.83
N GLU A 251 7.88 10.65 -17.54
CA GLU A 251 8.15 9.46 -16.74
C GLU A 251 7.18 9.28 -15.55
N ILE A 252 7.01 8.03 -15.14
CA ILE A 252 6.26 7.65 -13.95
C ILE A 252 7.12 6.68 -13.13
N TYR A 253 7.50 7.06 -11.92
CA TYR A 253 8.33 6.20 -11.08
C TYR A 253 8.25 6.53 -9.60
N TYR A 254 8.54 5.50 -8.81
CA TYR A 254 8.87 5.59 -7.40
C TYR A 254 10.39 5.57 -7.21
N THR A 255 10.88 6.39 -6.29
CA THR A 255 12.26 6.34 -5.82
C THR A 255 12.31 6.65 -4.32
N PHE A 256 13.44 6.34 -3.69
CA PHE A 256 13.68 6.71 -2.31
C PHE A 256 15.13 7.16 -2.11
N SER A 257 15.35 8.01 -1.13
CA SER A 257 16.66 8.52 -0.72
C SER A 257 16.88 8.28 0.77
N LEU A 258 18.13 8.27 1.19
CA LEU A 258 18.50 8.14 2.60
C LEU A 258 18.46 9.51 3.26
N VAL A 259 17.87 9.60 4.46
CA VAL A 259 17.90 10.84 5.25
C VAL A 259 19.30 11.07 5.84
N LYS A 260 19.97 9.98 6.23
CA LYS A 260 21.37 9.99 6.69
C LYS A 260 22.17 9.03 5.86
N SER A 261 23.29 9.49 5.29
CA SER A 261 24.19 8.66 4.48
C SER A 261 24.84 7.50 5.26
N SER A 262 24.86 7.57 6.59
CA SER A 262 25.38 6.50 7.45
C SER A 262 24.44 5.28 7.55
N VAL A 263 23.19 5.39 7.11
CA VAL A 263 22.23 4.27 7.17
C VAL A 263 22.24 3.52 5.85
N VAL A 264 22.27 2.19 5.91
CA VAL A 264 22.18 1.34 4.73
C VAL A 264 20.81 0.65 4.71
N THR A 265 20.08 0.79 3.61
CA THR A 265 18.82 0.09 3.39
C THR A 265 18.67 -0.37 1.94
N ILE A 266 17.97 -1.48 1.75
CA ILE A 266 17.73 -2.09 0.44
C ILE A 266 16.33 -2.68 0.40
N ASN A 267 15.66 -2.60 -0.75
CA ASN A 267 14.42 -3.35 -0.98
C ASN A 267 14.73 -4.55 -1.86
N VAL A 268 14.26 -5.72 -1.48
CA VAL A 268 14.55 -6.97 -2.18
C VAL A 268 13.26 -7.74 -2.41
N ILE A 269 13.03 -8.20 -3.64
CA ILE A 269 11.97 -9.15 -3.96
C ILE A 269 12.52 -10.58 -4.02
N ASN A 270 11.74 -11.55 -3.54
CA ASN A 270 12.09 -12.96 -3.57
C ASN A 270 11.11 -13.79 -4.41
N GLN A 271 11.51 -15.03 -4.70
CA GLN A 271 10.78 -15.99 -5.52
C GLN A 271 9.40 -16.40 -4.95
N THR A 272 9.14 -16.09 -3.68
CA THR A 272 7.86 -16.41 -3.03
C THR A 272 6.80 -15.33 -3.24
N GLY A 273 7.11 -14.23 -3.94
CA GLY A 273 6.19 -13.10 -4.06
C GLY A 273 6.18 -12.24 -2.80
N ARG A 274 7.34 -12.06 -2.16
CA ARG A 274 7.49 -11.14 -1.04
C ARG A 274 8.57 -10.11 -1.35
N THR A 275 8.28 -8.87 -1.00
CA THR A 275 9.26 -7.77 -0.98
C THR A 275 9.56 -7.41 0.46
N TYR A 276 10.84 -7.26 0.77
CA TYR A 276 11.32 -6.84 2.09
C TYR A 276 12.16 -5.59 1.94
N ARG A 277 11.93 -4.60 2.81
CA ARG A 277 12.91 -3.54 3.07
C ARG A 277 13.77 -3.98 4.24
N TYR A 278 15.07 -4.09 4.00
CA TYR A 278 16.05 -4.37 5.03
C TYR A 278 16.77 -3.09 5.44
N VAL A 279 17.12 -2.99 6.72
CA VAL A 279 18.01 -1.96 7.28
C VAL A 279 19.19 -2.67 7.94
N TRP A 280 20.40 -2.23 7.62
CA TRP A 280 21.61 -2.76 8.23
C TRP A 280 21.78 -2.18 9.64
N VAL A 281 21.92 -3.04 10.64
CA VAL A 281 22.12 -2.64 12.04
C VAL A 281 23.56 -2.95 12.44
N GLU A 282 24.36 -1.89 12.56
CA GLU A 282 25.80 -2.01 12.81
C GLU A 282 26.13 -2.75 14.11
N GLY A 283 25.34 -2.52 15.18
CA GLY A 283 25.54 -3.20 16.46
C GLY A 283 25.33 -4.72 16.41
N ASP A 284 24.50 -5.20 15.49
CA ASP A 284 24.23 -6.63 15.31
C ASP A 284 25.05 -7.26 14.18
N GLN A 285 25.68 -6.43 13.35
CA GLN A 285 26.28 -6.83 12.07
C GLN A 285 25.31 -7.68 11.23
N ASN A 286 24.04 -7.25 11.15
CA ASN A 286 23.01 -8.00 10.45
C ASN A 286 21.93 -7.12 9.80
N TRP A 287 21.30 -7.64 8.76
CA TRP A 287 20.12 -7.07 8.13
C TRP A 287 18.87 -7.36 8.96
N ARG A 288 18.15 -6.30 9.36
CA ARG A 288 16.83 -6.42 9.96
C ARG A 288 15.74 -6.08 8.97
N ILE A 289 14.67 -6.86 8.97
CA ILE A 289 13.46 -6.53 8.21
C ILE A 289 12.82 -5.31 8.85
N TYR A 290 12.68 -4.23 8.09
CA TYR A 290 12.02 -3.01 8.51
C TYR A 290 10.53 -3.04 8.15
N ILE A 291 10.23 -3.35 6.88
CA ILE A 291 8.85 -3.50 6.37
C ILE A 291 8.83 -4.67 5.36
N SER A 292 7.71 -5.39 5.27
CA SER A 292 7.49 -6.43 4.26
C SER A 292 6.15 -6.24 3.54
N GLN A 293 6.07 -6.75 2.32
CA GLN A 293 4.84 -6.82 1.54
C GLN A 293 4.73 -8.17 0.81
N PRO A 294 3.58 -8.88 0.81
CA PRO A 294 2.35 -8.64 1.59
C PRO A 294 2.58 -8.47 3.10
N LYS A 295 1.80 -7.60 3.76
CA LYS A 295 1.79 -7.44 5.22
C LYS A 295 0.90 -8.48 5.87
N ASP A 296 -0.26 -8.74 5.26
CA ASP A 296 -1.23 -9.70 5.73
C ASP A 296 -1.98 -10.37 4.56
N PHE A 297 -2.88 -11.29 4.89
CA PHE A 297 -3.64 -12.05 3.91
C PHE A 297 -4.53 -11.17 3.00
N CYS A 298 -5.00 -10.01 3.49
CA CYS A 298 -5.85 -9.08 2.75
C CYS A 298 -5.11 -8.32 1.63
N ASP A 299 -3.78 -8.39 1.56
CA ASP A 299 -3.04 -7.81 0.43
C ASP A 299 -3.02 -8.73 -0.80
N THR A 300 -3.58 -9.94 -0.69
CA THR A 300 -3.77 -10.86 -1.82
C THR A 300 -4.71 -10.22 -2.84
N TYR A 301 -4.24 -10.07 -4.08
CA TYR A 301 -5.00 -9.39 -5.12
C TYR A 301 -6.36 -10.05 -5.38
N GLY A 302 -7.43 -9.26 -5.31
CA GLY A 302 -8.78 -9.67 -5.68
C GLY A 302 -9.45 -10.65 -4.72
N LEU A 303 -8.95 -10.77 -3.48
CA LEU A 303 -9.37 -11.79 -2.51
C LEU A 303 -10.89 -11.86 -2.27
N CYS A 304 -11.56 -10.70 -2.17
CA CYS A 304 -12.98 -10.62 -1.80
C CYS A 304 -13.94 -10.42 -2.97
N GLY A 305 -13.45 -10.50 -4.22
CA GLY A 305 -14.25 -10.26 -5.41
C GLY A 305 -14.79 -8.81 -5.53
N ALA A 306 -15.77 -8.62 -6.41
CA ALA A 306 -16.41 -7.33 -6.65
C ALA A 306 -17.25 -6.87 -5.44
N TYR A 307 -17.14 -5.60 -5.07
CA TYR A 307 -17.87 -4.97 -3.95
C TYR A 307 -17.72 -5.66 -2.58
N GLY A 308 -16.75 -6.58 -2.47
CA GLY A 308 -16.27 -7.13 -1.21
C GLY A 308 -15.04 -6.36 -0.74
N SER A 309 -14.93 -6.18 0.57
CA SER A 309 -13.78 -5.56 1.23
C SER A 309 -13.11 -6.56 2.16
N CYS A 310 -11.77 -6.57 2.17
CA CYS A 310 -11.01 -7.36 3.13
C CYS A 310 -10.73 -6.56 4.41
N MET A 311 -11.08 -7.13 5.57
CA MET A 311 -10.79 -6.59 6.89
C MET A 311 -10.14 -7.69 7.75
N ILE A 312 -8.85 -7.53 8.04
CA ILE A 312 -8.04 -8.55 8.72
C ILE A 312 -8.49 -8.83 10.17
N SER A 313 -9.20 -7.89 10.80
CA SER A 313 -9.72 -8.05 12.17
C SER A 313 -11.00 -8.88 12.25
N GLN A 314 -11.63 -9.22 11.12
CA GLN A 314 -12.84 -10.05 11.10
C GLN A 314 -12.51 -11.54 11.02
N THR A 315 -13.37 -12.37 11.59
CA THR A 315 -13.24 -13.85 11.52
C THR A 315 -13.35 -14.35 10.07
N GLN A 316 -14.32 -13.83 9.32
CA GLN A 316 -14.33 -13.92 7.86
C GLN A 316 -13.74 -12.63 7.31
N VAL A 317 -12.52 -12.70 6.79
CA VAL A 317 -11.79 -11.50 6.38
C VAL A 317 -12.50 -10.72 5.26
N CYS A 318 -13.30 -11.38 4.42
CA CYS A 318 -14.09 -10.71 3.39
C CYS A 318 -15.51 -10.39 3.88
N GLN A 319 -15.89 -9.12 3.70
CA GLN A 319 -17.22 -8.60 4.01
C GLN A 319 -17.79 -7.89 2.79
N CYS A 320 -19.07 -8.08 2.51
CA CYS A 320 -19.75 -7.24 1.53
C CYS A 320 -19.90 -5.83 2.09
N LEU A 321 -19.75 -4.83 1.22
CA LEU A 321 -20.03 -3.45 1.60
C LEU A 321 -21.50 -3.28 2.00
N LYS A 322 -21.78 -2.32 2.88
CA LYS A 322 -23.16 -1.99 3.27
C LYS A 322 -24.02 -1.70 2.03
N GLY A 323 -25.19 -2.35 1.95
CA GLY A 323 -26.10 -2.28 0.80
C GLY A 323 -25.80 -3.30 -0.31
N PHE A 324 -24.87 -4.23 -0.08
CA PHE A 324 -24.54 -5.36 -0.95
C PHE A 324 -24.68 -6.67 -0.20
N SER A 325 -24.93 -7.75 -0.94
CA SER A 325 -25.02 -9.12 -0.44
C SER A 325 -24.16 -10.08 -1.26
N PRO A 326 -23.70 -11.21 -0.70
CA PRO A 326 -22.92 -12.18 -1.44
C PRO A 326 -23.65 -12.64 -2.70
N LYS A 327 -22.95 -12.70 -3.83
CA LYS A 327 -23.52 -13.19 -5.09
C LYS A 327 -23.92 -14.68 -4.98
N SER A 328 -23.14 -15.44 -4.21
CA SER A 328 -23.40 -16.84 -3.88
C SER A 328 -23.28 -17.03 -2.36
N PRO A 329 -24.39 -17.03 -1.61
CA PRO A 329 -24.35 -17.17 -0.15
C PRO A 329 -23.71 -18.48 0.32
N GLN A 330 -23.91 -19.58 -0.43
CA GLN A 330 -23.32 -20.88 -0.10
C GLN A 330 -21.79 -20.87 -0.26
N ALA A 331 -21.28 -20.32 -1.37
CA ALA A 331 -19.83 -20.19 -1.59
C ALA A 331 -19.20 -19.27 -0.54
N TRP A 332 -19.84 -18.13 -0.27
CA TRP A 332 -19.40 -17.16 0.73
C TRP A 332 -19.27 -17.77 2.14
N ALA A 333 -20.27 -18.58 2.55
CA ALA A 333 -20.25 -19.28 3.83
C ALA A 333 -19.10 -20.30 3.93
N SER A 334 -18.65 -20.86 2.80
CA SER A 334 -17.50 -21.76 2.70
C SER A 334 -16.15 -21.04 2.50
N SER A 335 -16.10 -19.71 2.64
CA SER A 335 -14.90 -18.87 2.41
C SER A 335 -14.42 -18.81 0.95
N ASP A 336 -15.28 -19.14 -0.01
CA ASP A 336 -15.07 -18.82 -1.42
C ASP A 336 -15.75 -17.48 -1.75
N TRP A 337 -14.93 -16.43 -1.76
CA TRP A 337 -15.36 -15.05 -2.01
C TRP A 337 -15.14 -14.60 -3.46
N THR A 338 -14.72 -15.50 -4.35
CA THR A 338 -14.29 -15.16 -5.72
C THR A 338 -15.38 -14.47 -6.55
N GLN A 339 -16.64 -14.80 -6.28
CA GLN A 339 -17.80 -14.21 -6.96
C GLN A 339 -18.19 -12.82 -6.45
N GLY A 340 -17.62 -12.38 -5.32
CA GLY A 340 -17.90 -11.09 -4.71
C GLY A 340 -19.36 -10.94 -4.25
N CYS A 341 -19.78 -9.67 -4.26
CA CYS A 341 -21.06 -9.20 -3.78
C CYS A 341 -21.81 -8.49 -4.91
N VAL A 342 -23.13 -8.43 -4.79
CA VAL A 342 -24.02 -7.70 -5.69
C VAL A 342 -24.85 -6.72 -4.89
N ARG A 343 -25.26 -5.63 -5.53
CA ARG A 343 -26.12 -4.62 -4.90
C ARG A 343 -27.46 -5.23 -4.52
N ASN A 344 -27.98 -4.85 -3.36
CA ASN A 344 -29.30 -5.31 -2.91
C ASN A 344 -30.42 -4.69 -3.73
N ASN A 345 -30.25 -3.43 -4.15
CA ASN A 345 -31.24 -2.65 -4.90
C ASN A 345 -30.59 -2.07 -6.18
N PRO A 346 -31.32 -2.03 -7.31
CA PRO A 346 -30.80 -1.49 -8.56
C PRO A 346 -30.61 0.03 -8.51
N LEU A 347 -29.70 0.55 -9.32
CA LEU A 347 -29.51 1.99 -9.52
C LEU A 347 -30.55 2.51 -10.50
N SER A 348 -31.02 3.74 -10.28
CA SER A 348 -32.03 4.36 -11.15
C SER A 348 -31.42 5.37 -12.11
N CYS A 349 -30.27 5.98 -11.77
CA CYS A 349 -29.55 7.08 -12.45
C CYS A 349 -30.38 8.33 -12.78
N HIS A 350 -31.57 8.16 -13.34
CA HIS A 350 -32.55 9.16 -13.72
C HIS A 350 -33.85 8.98 -12.89
N GLY A 351 -34.69 10.02 -12.81
CA GLY A 351 -35.98 9.97 -12.11
C GLY A 351 -36.02 10.76 -10.79
N GLU A 352 -37.10 10.57 -10.02
CA GLU A 352 -37.33 11.21 -8.72
C GLU A 352 -36.47 10.56 -7.61
N ASP A 353 -36.23 9.25 -7.69
CA ASP A 353 -35.38 8.47 -6.78
C ASP A 353 -33.91 8.46 -7.24
N LYS A 354 -33.30 9.64 -7.31
CA LYS A 354 -31.91 9.76 -7.79
C LYS A 354 -30.95 9.00 -6.88
N ASP A 355 -30.01 8.30 -7.52
CA ASP A 355 -28.87 7.72 -6.83
C ASP A 355 -28.11 8.80 -6.03
N GLY A 356 -27.41 8.37 -4.99
CA GLY A 356 -26.46 9.21 -4.27
C GLY A 356 -25.21 8.42 -3.96
N PHE A 357 -24.48 8.87 -2.94
CA PHE A 357 -23.21 8.25 -2.57
C PHE A 357 -23.13 8.03 -1.07
N VAL A 358 -22.60 6.87 -0.70
CA VAL A 358 -22.24 6.55 0.68
C VAL A 358 -20.72 6.65 0.80
N LYS A 359 -20.27 7.32 1.86
CA LYS A 359 -18.86 7.49 2.21
C LYS A 359 -18.36 6.25 2.96
N PHE A 360 -17.30 5.63 2.46
CA PHE A 360 -16.57 4.55 3.11
C PHE A 360 -15.17 5.05 3.48
N GLU A 361 -14.81 4.97 4.76
CA GLU A 361 -13.57 5.57 5.29
C GLU A 361 -12.46 4.54 5.48
N GLY A 362 -11.21 4.96 5.28
CA GLY A 362 -10.05 4.14 5.57
C GLY A 362 -9.83 2.98 4.60
N PHE A 363 -10.14 3.16 3.31
CA PHE A 363 -10.00 2.11 2.30
C PHE A 363 -8.69 2.23 1.51
N LYS A 364 -8.11 1.07 1.18
CA LYS A 364 -7.34 0.88 -0.06
C LYS A 364 -8.35 1.00 -1.20
N VAL A 365 -8.24 2.06 -1.99
CA VAL A 365 -9.15 2.32 -3.12
C VAL A 365 -9.09 1.20 -4.16
N PRO A 366 -10.14 0.96 -4.97
CA PRO A 366 -10.23 -0.19 -5.87
C PRO A 366 -9.14 -0.19 -6.97
N ASP A 367 -8.99 -1.32 -7.66
CA ASP A 367 -8.15 -1.43 -8.88
C ASP A 367 -8.49 -0.29 -9.86
N SER A 368 -7.45 0.34 -10.43
CA SER A 368 -7.61 1.55 -11.21
C SER A 368 -7.67 1.36 -12.73
N THR A 369 -7.78 0.11 -13.22
CA THR A 369 -7.78 -0.20 -14.66
C THR A 369 -8.83 0.60 -15.44
N HIS A 370 -10.00 0.81 -14.85
CA HIS A 370 -11.12 1.56 -15.45
C HIS A 370 -11.40 2.85 -14.67
N THR A 371 -10.43 3.77 -14.70
CA THR A 371 -10.52 5.06 -14.01
C THR A 371 -10.38 6.26 -14.94
N TRP A 372 -11.01 7.35 -14.53
CA TRP A 372 -10.76 8.69 -15.07
C TRP A 372 -10.24 9.58 -13.95
N VAL A 373 -9.23 10.39 -14.25
CA VAL A 373 -8.57 11.27 -13.29
C VAL A 373 -8.56 12.70 -13.82
N ASP A 374 -8.87 13.65 -12.95
CA ASP A 374 -8.79 15.09 -13.21
C ASP A 374 -8.33 15.79 -11.94
N GLU A 375 -7.08 16.23 -11.94
CA GLU A 375 -6.45 16.89 -10.78
C GLU A 375 -6.91 18.35 -10.61
N SER A 376 -7.59 18.92 -11.60
CA SER A 376 -7.97 20.34 -11.60
C SER A 376 -9.26 20.64 -10.84
N ILE A 377 -10.05 19.62 -10.51
CA ILE A 377 -11.36 19.77 -9.89
C ILE A 377 -11.38 19.27 -8.45
N GLY A 378 -12.29 19.81 -7.65
CA GLY A 378 -12.49 19.39 -6.26
C GLY A 378 -13.50 18.25 -6.10
N LEU A 379 -13.61 17.74 -4.87
CA LEU A 379 -14.47 16.60 -4.52
C LEU A 379 -15.95 16.82 -4.84
N GLU A 380 -16.49 18.03 -4.65
CA GLU A 380 -17.91 18.31 -4.91
C GLU A 380 -18.22 18.34 -6.41
N GLU A 381 -17.32 18.90 -7.23
CA GLU A 381 -17.45 18.83 -8.69
C GLU A 381 -17.30 17.37 -9.18
N CYS A 382 -16.39 16.60 -8.57
CA CYS A 382 -16.24 15.18 -8.82
C CYS A 382 -17.54 14.41 -8.55
N ARG A 383 -18.22 14.71 -7.44
CA ARG A 383 -19.54 14.15 -7.09
C ARG A 383 -20.58 14.47 -8.16
N VAL A 384 -20.67 15.72 -8.60
CA VAL A 384 -21.63 16.16 -9.63
C VAL A 384 -21.36 15.46 -10.96
N LYS A 385 -20.09 15.39 -11.40
CA LYS A 385 -19.68 14.70 -12.63
C LYS A 385 -20.01 13.20 -12.56
N CYS A 386 -19.67 12.53 -11.45
CA CYS A 386 -19.97 11.11 -11.27
C CYS A 386 -21.48 10.85 -11.26
N LEU A 387 -22.27 11.70 -10.58
CA LEU A 387 -23.72 11.56 -10.55
C LEU A 387 -24.35 11.68 -11.95
N SER A 388 -23.84 12.62 -12.76
CA SER A 388 -24.31 12.85 -14.13
C SER A 388 -23.98 11.72 -15.11
N ASN A 389 -22.99 10.88 -14.78
CA ASN A 389 -22.56 9.76 -15.61
C ASN A 389 -23.09 8.44 -15.03
N CYS A 390 -24.08 7.81 -15.67
CA CYS A 390 -24.70 6.57 -15.16
C CYS A 390 -23.74 5.38 -15.02
N SER A 391 -22.59 5.40 -15.69
CA SER A 391 -21.59 4.34 -15.59
C SER A 391 -20.62 4.55 -14.42
N CYS A 392 -20.59 5.73 -13.80
CA CYS A 392 -19.73 5.99 -12.65
C CYS A 392 -20.24 5.24 -11.42
N MET A 393 -19.37 4.43 -10.80
CA MET A 393 -19.70 3.57 -9.66
C MET A 393 -19.14 4.09 -8.35
N ALA A 394 -18.02 4.82 -8.38
CA ALA A 394 -17.44 5.46 -7.21
C ALA A 394 -16.55 6.64 -7.60
N TYR A 395 -16.30 7.52 -6.64
CA TYR A 395 -15.31 8.58 -6.78
C TYR A 395 -14.55 8.87 -5.47
N THR A 396 -13.42 9.55 -5.59
CA THR A 396 -12.65 10.11 -4.46
C THR A 396 -11.66 11.18 -4.96
N ASN A 397 -10.95 11.84 -4.05
CA ASN A 397 -9.82 12.72 -4.36
C ASN A 397 -8.63 11.92 -4.95
N SER A 398 -7.81 12.52 -5.81
CA SER A 398 -6.55 11.88 -6.23
C SER A 398 -5.42 12.16 -5.24
N ASP A 399 -5.50 13.26 -4.50
CA ASP A 399 -4.54 13.66 -3.48
C ASP A 399 -5.26 13.93 -2.15
N ILE A 400 -4.79 13.33 -1.06
CA ILE A 400 -5.41 13.45 0.27
C ILE A 400 -4.69 14.46 1.17
N ARG A 401 -3.68 15.18 0.69
CA ARG A 401 -2.98 16.20 1.47
C ARG A 401 -3.89 17.39 1.74
N GLY A 402 -3.77 17.97 2.93
CA GLY A 402 -4.59 19.11 3.35
C GLY A 402 -6.08 18.72 3.42
N GLU A 403 -6.93 19.47 2.73
CA GLU A 403 -8.37 19.16 2.61
C GLU A 403 -8.68 18.11 1.51
N GLY A 404 -7.66 17.71 0.75
CA GLY A 404 -7.76 16.83 -0.40
C GLY A 404 -8.15 17.54 -1.68
N SER A 405 -7.66 17.03 -2.82
CA SER A 405 -7.86 17.64 -4.14
C SER A 405 -7.88 16.62 -5.27
N GLY A 406 -8.31 17.06 -6.44
CA GLY A 406 -8.44 16.24 -7.63
C GLY A 406 -9.65 15.31 -7.57
N CYS A 407 -9.87 14.59 -8.66
CA CYS A 407 -10.99 13.68 -8.81
C CYS A 407 -10.53 12.40 -9.48
N VAL A 408 -10.94 11.28 -8.92
CA VAL A 408 -10.85 9.96 -9.54
C VAL A 408 -12.23 9.36 -9.57
N MET A 409 -12.65 8.88 -10.74
CA MET A 409 -13.92 8.16 -10.94
C MET A 409 -13.65 6.73 -11.43
N TRP A 410 -14.37 5.75 -10.87
CA TRP A 410 -14.32 4.35 -11.30
C TRP A 410 -15.53 3.97 -12.13
N PHE A 411 -15.29 3.17 -13.16
CA PHE A 411 -16.32 2.63 -14.05
C PHE A 411 -16.31 1.10 -14.00
N GLY A 412 -17.48 0.49 -13.77
CA GLY A 412 -17.62 -0.95 -13.60
C GLY A 412 -17.37 -1.43 -12.16
N ASP A 413 -17.09 -2.73 -12.01
CA ASP A 413 -17.00 -3.37 -10.71
C ASP A 413 -15.80 -2.90 -9.88
N LEU A 414 -16.05 -2.61 -8.61
CA LEU A 414 -15.02 -2.20 -7.65
C LEU A 414 -14.40 -3.45 -7.04
N ILE A 415 -13.13 -3.72 -7.37
CA ILE A 415 -12.41 -4.92 -6.94
C ILE A 415 -11.14 -4.58 -6.16
N ASP A 416 -10.63 -5.57 -5.42
CA ASP A 416 -9.36 -5.50 -4.69
C ASP A 416 -9.32 -4.37 -3.64
N MET A 417 -10.43 -4.21 -2.92
CA MET A 417 -10.55 -3.27 -1.80
C MET A 417 -10.15 -3.92 -0.47
N LYS A 418 -9.56 -3.12 0.40
CA LYS A 418 -9.18 -3.50 1.77
C LYS A 418 -9.52 -2.37 2.71
N GLN A 419 -10.11 -2.68 3.85
CA GLN A 419 -10.28 -1.72 4.93
C GLN A 419 -9.03 -1.73 5.82
N LEU A 420 -8.39 -0.57 5.94
CA LEU A 420 -7.16 -0.36 6.67
C LEU A 420 -7.48 0.03 8.12
N GLN A 421 -6.70 -0.50 9.06
CA GLN A 421 -6.83 -0.13 10.48
C GLN A 421 -6.34 1.29 10.75
N THR A 422 -5.34 1.73 9.99
CA THR A 422 -4.74 3.06 10.06
C THR A 422 -4.48 3.59 8.65
N GLY A 423 -4.69 4.89 8.46
CA GLY A 423 -4.57 5.54 7.15
C GLY A 423 -5.72 5.16 6.21
N GLY A 424 -5.38 4.92 4.95
CA GLY A 424 -6.36 4.73 3.88
C GLY A 424 -6.93 6.03 3.35
N GLN A 425 -8.01 5.90 2.56
CA GLN A 425 -8.64 7.01 1.87
C GLN A 425 -10.15 6.80 1.82
N ASP A 426 -10.88 7.91 1.83
CA ASP A 426 -12.33 7.92 1.70
C ASP A 426 -12.74 7.53 0.29
N LEU A 427 -13.76 6.67 0.16
CA LEU A 427 -14.31 6.24 -1.12
C LEU A 427 -15.82 6.47 -1.11
N TYR A 428 -16.32 7.20 -2.11
CA TYR A 428 -17.74 7.51 -2.24
C TYR A 428 -18.35 6.57 -3.28
N ILE A 429 -19.10 5.58 -2.83
CA ILE A 429 -19.68 4.56 -3.71
C ILE A 429 -21.12 4.93 -4.01
N ARG A 430 -21.49 4.87 -5.29
CA ARG A 430 -22.85 5.18 -5.76
C ARG A 430 -23.83 4.18 -5.16
N MET A 431 -24.97 4.65 -4.64
CA MET A 431 -26.01 3.84 -4.00
C MET A 431 -27.40 4.34 -4.42
N PRO A 432 -28.42 3.47 -4.47
CA PRO A 432 -29.78 3.90 -4.73
C PRO A 432 -30.35 4.71 -3.55
N ALA A 433 -31.33 5.57 -3.81
CA ALA A 433 -31.92 6.47 -2.82
C ALA A 433 -32.40 5.73 -1.54
N SER A 434 -32.98 4.54 -1.70
CA SER A 434 -33.48 3.70 -0.59
C SER A 434 -32.40 3.27 0.41
N GLU A 435 -31.13 3.22 0.00
CA GLU A 435 -30.01 2.91 0.90
C GLU A 435 -29.49 4.17 1.62
N LEU A 436 -29.74 5.37 1.07
CA LEU A 436 -29.36 6.64 1.68
C LEU A 436 -30.28 7.02 2.84
N GLU A 437 -31.56 6.65 2.76
CA GLU A 437 -32.53 6.88 3.84
C GLU A 437 -32.20 6.06 5.09
N LYS A 438 -31.77 4.80 4.89
CA LYS A 438 -31.29 3.92 5.97
C LYS A 438 -30.05 4.47 6.67
N ASP A 439 -29.15 5.13 5.92
CA ASP A 439 -27.94 5.75 6.48
C ASP A 439 -28.24 7.00 7.31
N LYS A 440 -29.30 7.77 6.96
CA LYS A 440 -29.76 8.90 7.77
C LYS A 440 -30.33 8.46 9.12
N THR A 441 -31.06 7.33 9.16
CA THR A 441 -31.55 6.76 10.41
C THR A 441 -30.44 6.19 11.31
N GLU A 442 -29.34 5.69 10.73
CA GLU A 442 -28.19 5.18 11.49
C GLU A 442 -27.20 6.28 11.95
N LYS A 443 -26.95 7.32 11.13
CA LYS A 443 -26.06 8.45 11.49
C LYS A 443 -26.57 9.35 12.59
N ASP A 444 -27.87 9.31 12.90
CA ASP A 444 -28.43 9.99 14.08
C ASP A 444 -28.11 9.26 15.40
N GLY A 445 -27.46 8.09 15.36
CA GLY A 445 -26.81 7.46 16.53
C GLY A 445 -27.78 6.95 17.58
N VAL A 446 -29.02 6.63 17.20
CA VAL A 446 -30.06 6.14 18.09
C VAL A 446 -30.42 4.72 17.66
N ASN A 447 -29.81 3.71 18.28
CA ASN A 447 -30.19 2.30 18.09
C ASN A 447 -31.47 2.03 18.89
N LEU A 448 -32.57 2.66 18.48
CA LEU A 448 -33.88 2.54 19.13
C LEU A 448 -34.69 1.47 18.41
N THR A 449 -35.24 0.51 19.17
CA THR A 449 -36.17 -0.48 18.61
C THR A 449 -37.43 0.23 18.12
N THR A 450 -37.78 0.02 16.85
CA THR A 450 -39.03 0.53 16.28
C THR A 450 -40.12 -0.51 16.44
N PHE A 451 -41.23 -0.15 17.08
CA PHE A 451 -42.39 -1.01 17.27
C PHE A 451 -43.45 -0.70 16.21
N ASP A 452 -44.13 -1.74 15.71
CA ASP A 452 -45.27 -1.53 14.83
C ASP A 452 -46.46 -0.96 15.61
N PHE A 453 -47.16 0.01 15.01
CA PHE A 453 -48.27 0.71 15.67
C PHE A 453 -49.41 -0.24 16.02
N SER A 454 -49.69 -1.23 15.17
CA SER A 454 -50.77 -2.19 15.41
C SER A 454 -50.51 -3.03 16.67
N SER A 455 -49.26 -3.45 16.88
CA SER A 455 -48.81 -4.16 18.07
C SER A 455 -48.98 -3.31 19.34
N ILE A 456 -48.61 -2.03 19.30
CA ILE A 456 -48.74 -1.12 20.44
C ILE A 456 -50.20 -0.76 20.72
N SER A 457 -51.00 -0.55 19.67
CA SER A 457 -52.44 -0.37 19.80
C SER A 457 -53.08 -1.57 20.47
N TYR A 458 -52.72 -2.80 20.09
CA TYR A 458 -53.25 -3.99 20.74
C TYR A 458 -52.78 -4.10 22.20
N ALA A 459 -51.49 -3.89 22.45
CA ALA A 459 -50.89 -3.94 23.79
C ALA A 459 -51.54 -2.97 24.79
N THR A 460 -52.01 -1.82 24.31
CA THR A 460 -52.68 -0.78 25.12
C THR A 460 -54.21 -0.93 25.15
N ASN A 461 -54.76 -2.02 24.59
CA ASN A 461 -56.20 -2.21 24.38
C ASN A 461 -56.84 -1.03 23.63
N HIS A 462 -56.27 -0.70 22.47
CA HIS A 462 -56.64 0.42 21.61
C HIS A 462 -56.63 1.78 22.34
N PHE A 463 -55.61 2.00 23.17
CA PHE A 463 -55.47 3.21 23.99
C PHE A 463 -56.71 3.49 24.86
N SER A 464 -57.28 2.44 25.46
CA SER A 464 -58.44 2.54 26.35
C SER A 464 -58.17 3.48 27.53
N GLU A 465 -59.17 4.27 27.93
CA GLU A 465 -59.09 5.12 29.12
C GLU A 465 -58.87 4.30 30.40
N ASN A 466 -59.28 3.02 30.44
CA ASN A 466 -58.99 2.12 31.56
C ASN A 466 -57.50 1.84 31.74
N ASN A 467 -56.71 1.99 30.66
CA ASN A 467 -55.26 1.82 30.67
C ASN A 467 -54.52 3.15 30.78
N LYS A 468 -55.21 4.29 30.90
CA LYS A 468 -54.55 5.59 30.95
C LYS A 468 -53.89 5.81 32.32
N LEU A 469 -52.59 6.04 32.29
CA LEU A 469 -51.77 6.30 33.48
C LEU A 469 -51.75 7.79 33.84
N GLY A 470 -51.86 8.67 32.85
CA GLY A 470 -51.92 10.11 33.04
C GLY A 470 -51.95 10.90 31.74
N GLN A 471 -52.18 12.21 31.84
CA GLN A 471 -52.19 13.13 30.70
C GLN A 471 -51.61 14.49 31.12
N GLY A 472 -50.78 15.07 30.27
CA GLY A 472 -50.19 16.39 30.46
C GLY A 472 -50.11 17.18 29.16
N GLY A 473 -49.39 18.31 29.17
CA GLY A 473 -49.22 19.18 27.99
C GLY A 473 -48.52 18.53 26.80
N PHE A 474 -47.84 17.40 27.03
CA PHE A 474 -47.05 16.67 26.03
C PHE A 474 -47.71 15.36 25.56
N GLY A 475 -48.98 15.14 25.91
CA GLY A 475 -49.74 13.96 25.48
C GLY A 475 -50.24 13.08 26.62
N SER A 476 -50.76 11.92 26.25
CA SER A 476 -51.36 10.93 27.16
C SER A 476 -50.44 9.71 27.30
N VAL A 477 -50.34 9.17 28.51
CA VAL A 477 -49.55 7.98 28.81
C VAL A 477 -50.49 6.83 29.15
N TYR A 478 -50.28 5.67 28.51
CA TYR A 478 -51.08 4.46 28.68
C TYR A 478 -50.21 3.30 29.16
N LYS A 479 -50.77 2.42 29.98
CA LYS A 479 -50.21 1.11 30.31
C LYS A 479 -50.47 0.16 29.13
N GLY A 480 -49.45 -0.59 28.74
CA GLY A 480 -49.57 -1.67 27.76
C GLY A 480 -48.89 -2.95 28.23
N ILE A 481 -49.30 -4.08 27.65
CA ILE A 481 -48.65 -5.38 27.84
C ILE A 481 -48.29 -5.93 26.44
N LEU A 482 -47.00 -6.11 26.18
CA LEU A 482 -46.50 -6.67 24.93
C LEU A 482 -46.80 -8.19 24.84
N LEU A 483 -46.68 -8.77 23.64
CA LEU A 483 -46.98 -10.20 23.38
C LEU A 483 -46.12 -11.16 24.19
N ASP A 484 -44.92 -10.74 24.57
CA ASP A 484 -43.99 -11.48 25.43
C ASP A 484 -44.30 -11.33 26.93
N GLY A 485 -45.34 -10.59 27.29
CA GLY A 485 -45.78 -10.32 28.66
C GLY A 485 -45.09 -9.12 29.31
N GLN A 486 -44.22 -8.39 28.60
CA GLN A 486 -43.57 -7.21 29.16
C GLN A 486 -44.56 -6.06 29.35
N GLU A 487 -44.64 -5.52 30.58
CA GLU A 487 -45.40 -4.30 30.86
C GLU A 487 -44.64 -3.04 30.43
N ILE A 488 -45.32 -2.14 29.73
CA ILE A 488 -44.74 -0.92 29.15
C ILE A 488 -45.62 0.31 29.46
N ALA A 489 -44.99 1.49 29.44
CA ALA A 489 -45.68 2.77 29.42
C ALA A 489 -45.55 3.40 28.02
N VAL A 490 -46.69 3.69 27.39
CA VAL A 490 -46.77 4.23 26.03
C VAL A 490 -47.23 5.68 26.10
N LYS A 491 -46.32 6.60 25.81
CA LYS A 491 -46.62 8.04 25.69
C LYS A 491 -47.02 8.34 24.26
N ARG A 492 -48.30 8.67 24.06
CA ARG A 492 -48.88 9.11 22.78
C ARG A 492 -48.86 10.63 22.74
N LEU A 493 -48.06 11.19 21.84
CA LEU A 493 -47.88 12.63 21.70
C LEU A 493 -49.14 13.27 21.06
N SER A 494 -49.50 14.48 21.48
CA SER A 494 -50.65 15.23 20.95
C SER A 494 -50.42 15.67 19.49
N GLU A 495 -51.47 15.62 18.65
CA GLU A 495 -51.45 16.07 17.24
C GLU A 495 -51.27 17.59 17.08
N THR A 496 -51.51 18.38 18.13
CA THR A 496 -51.46 19.84 18.06
C THR A 496 -50.03 20.38 18.21
N SER A 497 -49.32 20.56 17.08
CA SER A 497 -48.29 21.59 16.77
C SER A 497 -46.93 21.09 16.26
N ARG A 498 -46.19 22.00 15.61
CA ARG A 498 -44.76 21.90 15.27
C ARG A 498 -43.85 21.59 16.48
N GLN A 499 -44.37 21.69 17.71
CA GLN A 499 -43.67 21.40 18.95
C GLN A 499 -43.53 19.89 19.20
N GLY A 500 -44.55 19.08 18.86
CA GLY A 500 -44.54 17.62 19.11
C GLY A 500 -43.48 16.85 18.32
N LEU A 501 -43.11 17.31 17.12
CA LEU A 501 -42.00 16.72 16.36
C LEU A 501 -40.64 17.06 16.97
N ASN A 502 -40.46 18.30 17.42
CA ASN A 502 -39.22 18.72 18.09
C ASN A 502 -39.06 18.04 19.46
N GLU A 503 -40.16 17.85 20.19
CA GLU A 503 -40.18 17.12 21.45
C GLU A 503 -39.89 15.63 21.24
N PHE A 504 -40.51 15.00 20.25
CA PHE A 504 -40.20 13.63 19.86
C PHE A 504 -38.72 13.48 19.48
N GLN A 505 -38.20 14.37 18.64
CA GLN A 505 -36.79 14.36 18.25
C GLN A 505 -35.85 14.62 19.42
N ASN A 506 -36.21 15.52 20.34
CA ASN A 506 -35.42 15.78 21.54
C ASN A 506 -35.43 14.59 22.49
N GLU A 507 -36.58 13.98 22.79
CA GLU A 507 -36.67 12.80 23.66
C GLU A 507 -35.94 11.61 23.05
N VAL A 508 -36.08 11.36 21.74
CA VAL A 508 -35.33 10.31 21.02
C VAL A 508 -33.83 10.60 21.00
N LYS A 509 -33.40 11.85 20.76
CA LYS A 509 -31.95 12.19 20.69
C LYS A 509 -31.27 12.24 22.07
N LEU A 510 -31.99 12.69 23.11
CA LEU A 510 -31.44 12.90 24.45
C LEU A 510 -31.57 11.64 25.31
N ILE A 511 -32.76 11.03 25.40
CA ILE A 511 -33.02 9.92 26.32
C ILE A 511 -32.41 8.62 25.81
N ALA A 512 -32.33 8.40 24.49
CA ALA A 512 -31.65 7.23 23.93
C ALA A 512 -30.15 7.17 24.29
N LYS A 513 -29.53 8.31 24.56
CA LYS A 513 -28.12 8.43 24.96
C LYS A 513 -27.92 8.43 26.48
N LEU A 514 -29.00 8.52 27.26
CA LEU A 514 -28.97 8.60 28.73
C LEU A 514 -29.45 7.28 29.35
N GLN A 515 -28.52 6.34 29.55
CA GLN A 515 -28.78 5.14 30.36
C GLN A 515 -28.25 5.35 31.78
N HIS A 516 -29.14 5.59 32.73
CA HIS A 516 -28.79 5.76 34.14
C HIS A 516 -29.82 5.06 35.03
N ARG A 517 -29.37 4.45 36.13
CA ARG A 517 -30.22 3.69 37.09
C ARG A 517 -31.39 4.46 37.71
N ASN A 518 -31.39 5.78 37.61
CA ASN A 518 -32.42 6.67 38.19
C ASN A 518 -33.22 7.42 37.12
N LEU A 519 -33.09 7.05 35.83
CA LEU A 519 -33.87 7.60 34.73
C LEU A 519 -34.69 6.48 34.10
N VAL A 520 -35.94 6.76 33.73
CA VAL A 520 -36.82 5.79 33.08
C VAL A 520 -36.24 5.44 31.71
N LYS A 521 -36.05 4.15 31.46
CA LYS A 521 -35.48 3.66 30.21
C LYS A 521 -36.47 3.78 29.07
N LEU A 522 -36.06 4.46 28.01
CA LEU A 522 -36.73 4.44 26.71
C LEU A 522 -36.41 3.10 26.01
N LEU A 523 -37.44 2.28 25.77
CA LEU A 523 -37.33 0.97 25.14
C LEU A 523 -37.41 1.06 23.61
N GLY A 524 -38.17 2.02 23.09
CA GLY A 524 -38.38 2.17 21.66
C GLY A 524 -39.34 3.28 21.29
N CYS A 525 -39.67 3.36 20.00
CA CYS A 525 -40.66 4.30 19.48
C CYS A 525 -41.51 3.63 18.40
N SER A 526 -42.68 4.20 18.11
CA SER A 526 -43.51 3.82 16.96
C SER A 526 -43.94 5.08 16.23
N ILE A 527 -43.78 5.08 14.91
CA ILE A 527 -44.11 6.22 14.04
C ILE A 527 -44.96 5.70 12.89
N GLN A 528 -46.22 6.16 12.80
CA GLN A 528 -47.09 5.83 11.67
C GLN A 528 -47.92 7.06 11.28
N LYS A 529 -47.63 7.64 10.11
CA LYS A 529 -48.26 8.89 9.61
C LYS A 529 -48.18 10.02 10.65
N ASP A 530 -49.30 10.37 11.27
CA ASP A 530 -49.41 11.44 12.27
C ASP A 530 -49.18 10.95 13.70
N GLU A 531 -49.23 9.64 13.94
CA GLU A 531 -49.04 9.02 15.25
C GLU A 531 -47.56 8.89 15.61
N LYS A 532 -47.19 9.44 16.78
CA LYS A 532 -45.84 9.35 17.35
C LYS A 532 -45.94 8.85 18.78
N LEU A 533 -45.40 7.66 19.00
CA LEU A 533 -45.44 6.96 20.29
C LEU A 533 -44.02 6.76 20.81
N LEU A 534 -43.84 6.99 22.11
CA LEU A 534 -42.63 6.64 22.84
C LEU A 534 -42.94 5.54 23.84
N ILE A 535 -42.12 4.49 23.83
CA ILE A 535 -42.32 3.29 24.63
C ILE A 535 -41.23 3.24 25.72
N TYR A 536 -41.66 3.31 26.97
CA TYR A 536 -40.81 3.28 28.15
C TYR A 536 -41.06 2.01 28.96
N GLU A 537 -40.09 1.67 29.81
CA GLU A 537 -40.36 0.72 30.90
C GLU A 537 -41.45 1.25 31.82
N LEU A 538 -42.34 0.37 32.28
CA LEU A 538 -43.39 0.76 33.21
C LEU A 538 -42.82 0.93 34.63
N MET A 539 -43.03 2.09 35.23
CA MET A 539 -42.67 2.36 36.63
C MET A 539 -43.88 2.09 37.55
N PRO A 540 -43.90 0.97 38.32
CA PRO A 540 -45.08 0.56 39.07
C PRO A 540 -45.43 1.48 40.24
N ASN A 541 -44.45 2.24 40.77
CA ASN A 541 -44.60 3.06 41.97
C ASN A 541 -44.99 4.52 41.71
N ARG A 542 -45.43 4.88 40.49
CA ARG A 542 -45.72 6.28 40.09
C ARG A 542 -44.48 7.20 40.15
N SER A 543 -44.65 8.44 39.72
CA SER A 543 -43.59 9.43 39.60
C SER A 543 -43.16 10.02 40.95
N LEU A 544 -41.93 10.52 41.04
CA LEU A 544 -41.40 11.15 42.25
C LEU A 544 -42.19 12.41 42.64
N ASP A 545 -42.73 13.16 41.68
CA ASP A 545 -43.57 14.34 41.95
C ASP A 545 -44.83 13.96 42.73
N HIS A 546 -45.39 12.77 42.49
CA HIS A 546 -46.55 12.26 43.22
C HIS A 546 -46.27 12.15 44.71
N PHE A 547 -45.09 11.67 45.09
CA PHE A 547 -44.70 11.52 46.50
C PHE A 547 -44.27 12.84 47.15
N ILE A 548 -43.74 13.79 46.37
CA ILE A 548 -43.25 15.07 46.90
C ILE A 548 -44.37 16.11 47.01
N PHE A 549 -45.26 16.18 46.02
CA PHE A 549 -46.23 17.29 45.91
C PHE A 549 -47.70 16.85 46.02
N GLY A 550 -47.99 15.55 46.03
CA GLY A 550 -49.36 15.03 46.18
C GLY A 550 -50.28 15.27 44.98
N VAL A 551 -49.77 15.81 43.87
CA VAL A 551 -50.51 16.05 42.62
C VAL A 551 -50.08 15.00 41.59
N SER A 552 -51.01 14.50 40.77
CA SER A 552 -50.70 13.50 39.74
C SER A 552 -50.42 14.18 38.39
N PHE A 553 -49.15 14.44 38.10
CA PHE A 553 -48.70 14.59 36.72
C PHE A 553 -47.72 13.46 36.42
N PHE A 554 -48.14 12.47 35.62
CA PHE A 554 -47.20 11.49 35.07
C PHE A 554 -46.28 12.23 34.08
N ILE A 555 -45.14 12.72 34.57
CA ILE A 555 -44.05 13.20 33.75
C ILE A 555 -43.05 12.03 33.70
N ILE A 556 -42.94 11.43 32.52
CA ILE A 556 -41.86 10.49 32.19
C ILE A 556 -40.64 11.32 31.81
#